data_AF-A0A962PLC8-F1
#
_entry.id   AF-A0A962PLC8-F1
#
_cell.length_a   1.000
_cell.length_b   1.000
_cell.length_c   1.000
_cell.angle_alpha   90.00
_cell.angle_beta   90.00
_cell.angle_gamma   90.00
#
_symmetry.space_group_name_H-M   'P 1'
#
loop_
_entity.id
_entity.type
_entity.pdbx_description
1 polymer ?
#
loop_
_entity_poly.entity_id
_entity_poly.type
_entity_poly.pdbx_seq_one_letter_code
_entity_poly.pdbx_strand_id
1 'polypeptide(L)'
;MHFEFYCKETDGGIGFEARGYGLSYIYDGQTLTLDILHRAWNRPLLLIDLGGIFPRNPKLLAEFIEKACQISALLYSSNQTLNLCETMHIEKLGPIVKTMVEIAGLAHDVEMKNYKGFSEKIMKNHALKSFALEELSARDKKSRLFRLSYMTENLDHISLTGTSPGLVIKKIAEKTMSEVIAIELSHHSGQIAPMLMALAARLITVSRLLDKNFDPGDRLLIAKEKMDESRTNKGF
;
A
#
# COMPACT_ATOMS: atom_id res chain seq x y z
N MET A 1 14.91 -13.62 -8.36
CA MET A 1 15.30 -13.32 -6.96
C MET A 1 13.99 -13.21 -6.21
N HIS A 2 13.61 -14.27 -5.49
CA HIS A 2 12.27 -14.37 -4.89
C HIS A 2 12.21 -13.63 -3.54
N PHE A 3 11.02 -13.11 -3.24
CA PHE A 3 10.66 -12.49 -1.97
C PHE A 3 11.06 -13.35 -0.76
N GLU A 4 11.99 -12.87 0.08
CA GLU A 4 12.30 -13.51 1.37
C GLU A 4 11.66 -12.73 2.52
N PHE A 5 10.34 -12.88 2.67
CA PHE A 5 9.71 -12.67 3.98
C PHE A 5 9.79 -13.97 4.75
N TYR A 6 10.80 -14.08 5.61
CA TYR A 6 10.93 -15.24 6.49
C TYR A 6 10.12 -14.97 7.75
N CYS A 7 9.22 -15.87 8.10
CA CYS A 7 8.40 -15.78 9.31
C CYS A 7 8.56 -17.06 10.12
N LYS A 8 8.87 -16.91 11.41
CA LYS A 8 8.95 -18.00 12.39
C LYS A 8 7.98 -17.72 13.53
N GLU A 9 7.11 -18.67 13.84
CA GLU A 9 6.24 -18.61 15.01
C GLU A 9 7.07 -18.76 16.29
N THR A 10 6.74 -17.97 17.31
CA THR A 10 7.40 -18.00 18.62
C THR A 10 6.48 -18.64 19.68
N ASP A 11 7.10 -19.14 20.75
CA ASP A 11 6.54 -19.83 21.93
C ASP A 11 5.01 -19.98 21.97
N GLY A 12 4.53 -21.19 21.68
CA GLY A 12 3.11 -21.56 21.78
C GLY A 12 2.21 -21.10 20.63
N GLY A 13 2.78 -20.51 19.55
CA GLY A 13 2.03 -20.08 18.36
C GLY A 13 1.30 -18.75 18.53
N ILE A 14 1.58 -18.01 19.61
CA ILE A 14 0.89 -16.77 19.97
C ILE A 14 1.61 -15.55 19.36
N GLY A 15 2.89 -15.67 18.98
CA GLY A 15 3.70 -14.59 18.40
C GLY A 15 4.42 -15.01 17.13
N PHE A 16 5.06 -14.05 16.46
CA PHE A 16 5.99 -14.35 15.36
C PHE A 16 7.15 -13.36 15.28
N GLU A 17 8.25 -13.83 14.70
CA GLU A 17 9.32 -12.97 14.19
C GLU A 17 9.34 -13.06 12.67
N ALA A 18 9.45 -11.92 11.99
CA ALA A 18 9.64 -11.88 10.56
C ALA A 18 10.75 -10.92 10.11
N ARG A 19 11.32 -11.20 8.93
CA ARG A 19 12.42 -10.43 8.35
C ARG A 19 12.10 -10.08 6.91
N GLY A 20 12.23 -8.81 6.57
CA GLY A 20 12.19 -8.28 5.21
C GLY A 20 13.57 -7.84 4.72
N TYR A 21 13.61 -7.02 3.67
CA TYR A 21 14.89 -6.56 3.09
C TYR A 21 15.67 -5.66 4.06
N GLY A 22 15.02 -4.61 4.58
CA GLY A 22 15.62 -3.64 5.49
C GLY A 22 15.07 -3.66 6.92
N LEU A 23 13.93 -4.33 7.12
CA LEU A 23 13.16 -4.28 8.36
C LEU A 23 13.05 -5.66 9.01
N SER A 24 12.94 -5.65 10.33
CA SER A 24 12.56 -6.80 11.15
C SER A 24 11.24 -6.53 11.85
N TYR A 25 10.45 -7.57 12.07
CA TYR A 25 9.12 -7.52 12.64
C TYR A 25 9.04 -8.49 13.81
N ILE A 26 8.53 -8.06 14.96
CA ILE A 26 8.31 -8.90 16.12
C ILE A 26 6.87 -8.68 16.59
N TYR A 27 6.06 -9.72 16.54
CA TYR A 27 4.68 -9.70 17.02
C TYR A 27 4.57 -10.47 18.33
N ASP A 28 4.07 -9.80 19.35
CA ASP A 28 3.71 -10.38 20.63
C ASP A 28 2.18 -10.50 20.73
N GLY A 29 1.66 -11.72 20.69
CA GLY A 29 0.22 -11.96 20.81
C GLY A 29 -0.33 -11.91 22.23
N GLN A 30 0.50 -11.79 23.26
CA GLN A 30 0.02 -11.51 24.62
C GLN A 30 -0.36 -10.04 24.76
N THR A 31 0.54 -9.15 24.31
CA THR A 31 0.31 -7.69 24.36
C THR A 31 -0.40 -7.16 23.11
N LEU A 32 -0.57 -7.98 22.08
CA LEU A 32 -1.12 -7.63 20.77
C LEU A 32 -0.35 -6.49 20.10
N THR A 33 0.98 -6.50 20.21
CA THR A 33 1.83 -5.46 19.66
C THR A 33 2.71 -5.97 18.52
N LEU A 34 2.95 -5.11 17.53
CA LEU A 34 3.88 -5.36 16.43
C LEU A 34 5.01 -4.31 16.46
N ASP A 35 6.21 -4.77 16.79
CA ASP A 35 7.43 -4.01 16.72
C ASP A 35 8.04 -4.06 15.32
N ILE A 36 8.38 -2.90 14.78
CA ILE A 36 9.13 -2.75 13.54
C ILE A 36 10.51 -2.18 13.87
N LEU A 37 11.55 -2.90 13.50
CA LEU A 37 12.93 -2.55 13.79
C LEU A 37 13.75 -2.40 12.50
N HIS A 38 14.78 -1.57 12.57
CA HIS A 38 15.82 -1.54 11.56
C HIS A 38 16.65 -2.82 11.61
N ARG A 39 16.68 -3.61 10.52
CA ARG A 39 17.28 -4.95 10.52
C ARG A 39 18.77 -4.96 10.90
N ALA A 40 19.57 -4.07 10.30
CA ALA A 40 21.02 -4.11 10.49
C ALA A 40 21.49 -3.70 11.90
N TRP A 41 20.68 -2.90 12.62
CA TRP A 41 21.06 -2.32 13.91
C TRP A 41 20.16 -2.77 15.05
N ASN A 42 19.12 -3.56 14.75
CA ASN A 42 18.07 -3.96 15.68
C ASN A 42 17.49 -2.78 16.49
N ARG A 43 17.38 -1.61 15.85
CA ARG A 43 16.89 -0.38 16.50
C ARG A 43 15.39 -0.25 16.27
N PRO A 44 14.57 -0.04 17.32
CA PRO A 44 13.14 0.18 17.16
C PRO A 44 12.86 1.41 16.29
N LEU A 45 11.96 1.24 15.33
CA LEU A 45 11.46 2.32 14.47
C LEU A 45 10.03 2.69 14.83
N LEU A 46 9.18 1.69 15.10
CA LEU A 46 7.78 1.88 15.42
C LEU A 46 7.25 0.68 16.22
N LEU A 47 6.47 0.97 17.26
CA LEU A 47 5.67 0.00 17.99
C LEU A 47 4.20 0.26 17.65
N ILE A 48 3.47 -0.78 17.23
CA ILE A 48 2.07 -0.70 16.84
C ILE A 48 1.22 -1.51 17.82
N ASP A 49 0.24 -0.87 18.45
CA ASP A 49 -0.81 -1.56 19.20
C ASP A 49 -1.92 -2.05 18.24
N LEU A 50 -2.13 -3.37 18.20
CA LEU A 50 -3.14 -4.02 17.36
C LEU A 50 -4.44 -4.32 18.13
N GLY A 51 -4.45 -4.16 19.46
CA GLY A 51 -5.53 -4.57 20.36
C GLY A 51 -6.86 -3.83 20.15
N GLY A 52 -6.85 -2.65 19.51
CA GLY A 52 -8.06 -1.87 19.22
C GLY A 52 -8.51 -1.82 17.75
N ILE A 53 -7.62 -2.10 16.79
CA ILE A 53 -7.83 -1.69 15.37
C ILE A 53 -7.44 -2.77 14.33
N PHE A 54 -6.55 -3.72 14.65
CA PHE A 54 -5.98 -4.66 13.66
C PHE A 54 -6.05 -6.17 13.98
N PRO A 55 -7.11 -6.71 14.63
CA PRO A 55 -6.97 -8.02 15.29
C PRO A 55 -7.04 -9.27 14.39
N ARG A 56 -7.18 -9.17 13.05
CA ARG A 56 -7.57 -10.36 12.26
C ARG A 56 -6.43 -11.15 11.61
N ASN A 57 -5.28 -10.52 11.34
CA ASN A 57 -4.12 -11.22 10.75
C ASN A 57 -2.85 -10.34 10.82
N PRO A 58 -2.09 -10.36 11.93
CA PRO A 58 -0.91 -9.51 12.10
C PRO A 58 0.22 -9.87 11.12
N LYS A 59 0.32 -11.14 10.71
CA LYS A 59 1.29 -11.61 9.71
C LYS A 59 1.03 -10.98 8.34
N LEU A 60 -0.20 -11.02 7.86
CA LEU A 60 -0.59 -10.37 6.59
C LEU A 60 -0.34 -8.86 6.63
N LEU A 61 -0.58 -8.21 7.78
CA LEU A 61 -0.26 -6.80 7.95
C LEU A 61 1.24 -6.55 7.79
N ALA A 62 2.09 -7.35 8.45
CA ALA A 62 3.55 -7.26 8.31
C ALA A 62 4.01 -7.47 6.85
N GLU A 63 3.43 -8.43 6.13
CA GLU A 63 3.69 -8.66 4.70
C GLU A 63 3.31 -7.44 3.84
N PHE A 64 2.16 -6.81 4.11
CA PHE A 64 1.76 -5.57 3.43
C PHE A 64 2.63 -4.37 3.79
N ILE A 65 3.09 -4.25 5.04
CA ILE A 65 4.03 -3.21 5.44
C ILE A 65 5.35 -3.36 4.67
N GLU A 66 5.90 -4.57 4.63
CA GLU A 66 7.14 -4.87 3.90
C GLU A 66 6.98 -4.53 2.42
N LYS A 67 5.91 -5.01 1.77
CA LYS A 67 5.63 -4.72 0.36
C LYS A 67 5.44 -3.22 0.11
N ALA A 68 4.81 -2.49 1.03
CA ALA A 68 4.65 -1.04 0.93
C ALA A 68 6.01 -0.31 1.03
N CYS A 69 6.86 -0.72 1.97
CA CYS A 69 8.23 -0.19 2.09
C CYS A 69 9.04 -0.43 0.82
N GLN A 70 8.94 -1.60 0.19
CA GLN A 70 9.61 -1.91 -1.08
C GLN A 70 9.10 -1.04 -2.23
N ILE A 71 7.78 -0.88 -2.36
CA ILE A 71 7.18 0.04 -3.36
C ILE A 71 7.71 1.46 -3.14
N SER A 72 7.79 1.91 -1.89
CA SER A 72 8.31 3.23 -1.56
C SER A 72 9.80 3.36 -1.87
N ALA A 73 10.60 2.33 -1.60
CA ALA A 73 12.03 2.30 -1.91
C ALA A 73 12.27 2.41 -3.43
N LEU A 74 11.46 1.70 -4.23
CA LEU A 74 11.51 1.81 -5.69
C LEU A 74 11.20 3.24 -6.16
N LEU A 75 10.19 3.89 -5.57
CA LEU A 75 9.84 5.26 -5.93
C LEU A 75 10.97 6.25 -5.58
N TYR A 76 11.56 6.15 -4.39
CA TYR A 76 12.63 7.06 -3.95
C TYR A 76 13.98 6.82 -4.63
N SER A 77 14.29 5.56 -4.96
CA SER A 77 15.55 5.19 -5.61
C SER A 77 15.50 5.26 -7.14
N SER A 78 14.42 5.75 -7.73
CA SER A 78 14.23 5.71 -9.19
C SER A 78 14.34 4.28 -9.76
N ASN A 79 13.71 3.31 -9.08
CA ASN A 79 13.71 1.88 -9.38
C ASN A 79 15.10 1.23 -9.31
N GLN A 80 15.90 1.56 -8.29
CA GLN A 80 17.24 0.97 -8.12
C GLN A 80 17.34 -0.01 -6.95
N THR A 81 16.51 0.13 -5.90
CA THR A 81 16.52 -0.77 -4.74
C THR A 81 15.11 -1.03 -4.17
N LEU A 82 14.96 -2.18 -3.52
CA LEU A 82 13.78 -2.56 -2.72
C LEU A 82 13.96 -2.27 -1.23
N ASN A 83 15.18 -1.94 -0.81
CA ASN A 83 15.49 -1.75 0.59
C ASN A 83 15.34 -0.27 0.96
N LEU A 84 14.24 0.06 1.64
CA LEU A 84 14.00 1.44 2.08
C LEU A 84 15.15 1.97 2.96
N CYS A 85 15.80 1.11 3.74
CA CYS A 85 16.93 1.46 4.60
C CYS A 85 18.20 1.82 3.81
N GLU A 86 18.33 1.41 2.55
CA GLU A 86 19.41 1.88 1.66
C GLU A 86 19.11 3.26 1.08
N THR A 87 17.83 3.63 0.97
CA THR A 87 17.42 4.90 0.35
C THR A 87 17.33 6.07 1.32
N MET A 88 17.18 5.80 2.63
CA MET A 88 16.80 6.79 3.62
C MET A 88 17.68 6.72 4.86
N HIS A 89 18.02 7.89 5.41
CA HIS A 89 18.63 7.99 6.73
C HIS A 89 17.67 7.53 7.83
N ILE A 90 18.23 6.94 8.89
CA ILE A 90 17.46 6.31 9.97
C ILE A 90 16.44 7.24 10.64
N GLU A 91 16.78 8.52 10.78
CA GLU A 91 15.92 9.54 11.39
C GLU A 91 14.64 9.79 10.57
N LYS A 92 14.70 9.56 9.25
CA LYS A 92 13.57 9.71 8.33
C LYS A 92 12.77 8.41 8.19
N LEU A 93 13.34 7.26 8.56
CA LEU A 93 12.68 5.97 8.40
C LEU A 93 11.43 5.84 9.27
N GLY A 94 11.45 6.28 10.52
CA GLY A 94 10.30 6.17 11.43
C GLY A 94 9.01 6.78 10.85
N PRO A 95 9.01 8.07 10.45
CA PRO A 95 7.85 8.70 9.80
C PRO A 95 7.39 8.02 8.50
N ILE A 96 8.33 7.56 7.67
CA ILE A 96 8.00 6.86 6.41
C ILE A 96 7.35 5.51 6.70
N VAL A 97 7.93 4.72 7.61
CA VAL A 97 7.40 3.42 8.05
C VAL A 97 5.99 3.59 8.63
N LYS A 98 5.77 4.63 9.45
CA LYS A 98 4.42 4.95 9.95
C LYS A 98 3.43 5.18 8.82
N THR A 99 3.81 5.92 7.78
CA THR A 99 2.97 6.13 6.60
C THR A 99 2.71 4.83 5.84
N MET A 100 3.71 3.97 5.70
CA MET A 100 3.55 2.66 5.06
C MET A 100 2.63 1.73 5.86
N VAL A 101 2.67 1.80 7.19
CA VAL A 101 1.75 1.06 8.08
C VAL A 101 0.31 1.52 7.88
N GLU A 102 0.06 2.82 7.76
CA GLU A 102 -1.28 3.34 7.46
C GLU A 102 -1.79 2.81 6.11
N ILE A 103 -0.96 2.80 5.07
CA ILE A 103 -1.31 2.28 3.74
C ILE A 103 -1.52 0.77 3.76
N ALA A 104 -0.63 0.02 4.41
CA ALA A 104 -0.75 -1.42 4.60
C ALA A 104 -2.03 -1.78 5.36
N GLY A 105 -2.40 -0.97 6.37
CA GLY A 105 -3.64 -1.14 7.11
C GLY A 105 -4.89 -0.97 6.26
N LEU A 106 -4.87 -0.06 5.28
CA LEU A 106 -5.97 0.08 4.32
C LEU A 106 -6.10 -1.15 3.41
N ALA A 107 -4.98 -1.67 2.89
CA ALA A 107 -4.99 -2.90 2.09
C ALA A 107 -5.44 -4.11 2.93
N HIS A 108 -5.01 -4.18 4.19
CA HIS A 108 -5.42 -5.20 5.14
C HIS A 108 -6.93 -5.19 5.39
N ASP A 109 -7.53 -4.01 5.61
CA ASP A 109 -8.98 -3.89 5.73
C ASP A 109 -9.72 -4.44 4.51
N VAL A 110 -9.23 -4.13 3.30
CA VAL A 110 -9.84 -4.63 2.05
C VAL A 110 -9.72 -6.14 1.92
N GLU A 111 -8.54 -6.71 2.20
CA GLU A 111 -8.32 -8.17 2.13
C GLU A 111 -9.15 -8.91 3.18
N MET A 112 -9.32 -8.33 4.38
CA MET A 112 -10.15 -8.85 5.46
C MET A 112 -11.65 -8.55 5.28
N LYS A 113 -12.06 -7.99 4.12
CA LYS A 113 -13.44 -7.59 3.78
C LYS A 113 -14.06 -6.55 4.73
N ASN A 114 -13.23 -5.80 5.45
CA ASN A 114 -13.64 -4.65 6.27
C ASN A 114 -13.79 -3.39 5.40
N TYR A 115 -14.68 -3.43 4.40
CA TYR A 115 -14.83 -2.34 3.44
C TYR A 115 -15.31 -1.04 4.08
N LYS A 116 -16.14 -1.13 5.12
CA LYS A 116 -16.58 0.03 5.91
C LYS A 116 -15.40 0.73 6.60
N GLY A 117 -14.55 -0.03 7.29
CA GLY A 117 -13.36 0.52 7.95
C GLY A 117 -12.36 1.13 6.97
N PHE A 118 -12.14 0.48 5.82
CA PHE A 118 -11.35 1.05 4.72
C PHE A 118 -11.92 2.40 4.26
N SER A 119 -13.22 2.45 4.00
CA SER A 119 -13.92 3.66 3.55
C SER A 119 -13.84 4.81 4.55
N GLU A 120 -14.12 4.55 5.83
CA GLU A 120 -14.08 5.55 6.90
C GLU A 120 -12.68 6.14 7.08
N LYS A 121 -11.63 5.31 7.02
CA LYS A 121 -10.24 5.75 7.09
C LYS A 121 -9.85 6.64 5.91
N ILE A 122 -10.28 6.30 4.70
CA ILE A 122 -10.03 7.13 3.50
C ILE A 122 -10.75 8.48 3.62
N MET A 123 -12.03 8.50 3.99
CA MET A 123 -12.81 9.74 4.15
C MET A 123 -12.15 10.68 5.15
N LYS A 124 -11.76 10.16 6.33
CA LYS A 124 -11.09 10.92 7.38
C LYS A 124 -9.79 11.58 6.91
N ASN A 125 -9.03 10.89 6.05
CA ASN A 125 -7.71 11.33 5.61
C ASN A 125 -7.72 12.29 4.41
N HIS A 126 -8.82 12.33 3.64
CA HIS A 126 -8.87 13.02 2.35
C HIS A 126 -10.07 13.99 2.21
N ALA A 127 -10.73 14.35 3.32
CA ALA A 127 -11.85 15.31 3.34
C ALA A 127 -12.90 15.07 2.23
N LEU A 128 -13.23 13.79 2.00
CA LEU A 128 -14.24 13.39 1.01
C LEU A 128 -15.62 13.39 1.68
N LYS A 129 -16.62 13.90 0.96
CA LYS A 129 -18.01 13.85 1.41
C LYS A 129 -18.53 12.41 1.48
N SER A 130 -18.13 11.57 0.53
CA SER A 130 -18.36 10.12 0.60
C SER A 130 -17.26 9.32 -0.09
N PHE A 131 -17.02 8.12 0.42
CA PHE A 131 -16.16 7.12 -0.21
C PHE A 131 -16.64 5.72 0.19
N ALA A 132 -17.04 4.89 -0.77
CA ALA A 132 -17.68 3.60 -0.51
C ALA A 132 -17.14 2.51 -1.43
N LEU A 133 -16.54 1.47 -0.84
CA LEU A 133 -16.22 0.21 -1.49
C LEU A 133 -17.28 -0.83 -1.12
N GLU A 134 -17.93 -1.43 -2.11
CA GLU A 134 -19.01 -2.38 -1.90
C GLU A 134 -18.83 -3.63 -2.76
N GLU A 135 -19.14 -4.79 -2.18
CA GLU A 135 -19.32 -6.03 -2.94
C GLU A 135 -20.78 -6.11 -3.41
N LEU A 136 -20.97 -6.16 -4.73
CA LEU A 136 -22.28 -6.26 -5.35
C LEU A 136 -22.71 -7.72 -5.45
N SER A 137 -23.96 -7.98 -5.10
CA SER A 137 -24.57 -9.30 -5.26
C SER A 137 -24.77 -9.59 -6.76
N ALA A 138 -24.00 -10.52 -7.32
CA ALA A 138 -24.24 -11.02 -8.68
C ALA A 138 -25.37 -12.06 -8.67
N ARG A 139 -26.11 -12.16 -9.78
CA ARG A 139 -27.15 -13.19 -9.96
C ARG A 139 -26.57 -14.61 -9.93
N ASP A 140 -25.30 -14.77 -10.30
CA ASP A 140 -24.56 -16.02 -10.21
C ASP A 140 -23.58 -15.99 -9.03
N LYS A 141 -23.57 -17.05 -8.22
CA LYS A 141 -22.62 -17.18 -7.08
C LYS A 141 -21.14 -17.25 -7.52
N LYS A 142 -20.86 -17.27 -8.82
CA LYS A 142 -19.52 -17.40 -9.40
C LYS A 142 -18.86 -16.07 -9.74
N SER A 143 -19.65 -15.02 -10.01
CA SER A 143 -19.10 -13.70 -10.33
C SER A 143 -19.11 -12.82 -9.10
N ARG A 144 -17.94 -12.33 -8.68
CA ARG A 144 -17.82 -11.30 -7.65
C ARG A 144 -17.62 -9.97 -8.36
N LEU A 145 -18.50 -9.01 -8.09
CA LEU A 145 -18.43 -7.67 -8.65
C LEU A 145 -18.27 -6.68 -7.50
N PHE A 146 -17.40 -5.70 -7.69
CA PHE A 146 -17.14 -4.66 -6.71
C PHE A 146 -17.45 -3.31 -7.33
N ARG A 147 -17.98 -2.40 -6.51
CA ARG A 147 -18.17 -1.00 -6.86
C ARG A 147 -17.35 -0.15 -5.90
N LEU A 148 -16.64 0.82 -6.45
CA LEU A 148 -16.00 1.87 -5.66
C LEU A 148 -16.52 3.21 -6.15
N SER A 149 -16.96 4.05 -5.22
CA SER A 149 -17.41 5.41 -5.52
C SER A 149 -16.87 6.40 -4.51
N TYR A 150 -16.66 7.63 -4.96
CA TYR A 150 -16.37 8.75 -4.07
C TYR A 150 -17.05 10.03 -4.55
N MET A 151 -17.26 10.94 -3.61
CA MET A 151 -17.80 12.27 -3.87
C MET A 151 -16.94 13.32 -3.17
N THR A 152 -16.53 14.35 -3.91
CA THR A 152 -15.84 15.53 -3.35
C THR A 152 -16.84 16.48 -2.68
N GLU A 153 -16.35 17.46 -1.93
CA GLU A 153 -17.19 18.53 -1.36
C GLU A 153 -17.93 19.34 -2.44
N ASN A 154 -17.37 19.42 -3.65
CA ASN A 154 -17.98 20.11 -4.80
C ASN A 154 -19.02 19.26 -5.55
N LEU A 155 -19.43 18.11 -4.99
CA LEU A 155 -20.42 17.18 -5.55
C LEU A 155 -19.97 16.46 -6.83
N ASP A 156 -18.69 16.50 -7.19
CA ASP A 156 -18.16 15.64 -8.25
C ASP A 156 -18.18 14.19 -7.75
N HIS A 157 -18.91 13.34 -8.47
CA HIS A 157 -19.11 11.95 -8.10
C HIS A 157 -18.55 11.02 -9.16
N ILE A 158 -17.71 10.09 -8.72
CA ILE A 158 -17.18 9.02 -9.55
C ILE A 158 -17.63 7.70 -8.98
N SER A 159 -18.07 6.80 -9.87
CA SER A 159 -18.36 5.42 -9.53
C SER A 159 -17.85 4.49 -10.62
N LEU A 160 -17.08 3.48 -10.24
CA LEU A 160 -16.55 2.47 -11.15
C LEU A 160 -16.79 1.08 -10.59
N THR A 161 -16.78 0.09 -11.48
CA THR A 161 -16.94 -1.33 -11.14
C THR A 161 -15.76 -2.17 -11.62
N GLY A 162 -15.54 -3.29 -10.91
CA GLY A 162 -14.47 -4.23 -11.22
C GLY A 162 -14.74 -5.62 -10.65
N THR A 163 -14.01 -6.62 -11.14
CA THR A 163 -14.13 -8.03 -10.73
C THR A 163 -13.31 -8.37 -9.49
N SER A 164 -12.47 -7.44 -9.01
CA SER A 164 -11.74 -7.55 -7.75
C SER A 164 -11.62 -6.19 -7.07
N PRO A 165 -11.44 -6.15 -5.73
CA PRO A 165 -11.22 -4.90 -5.00
C PRO A 165 -9.98 -4.14 -5.51
N GLY A 166 -8.86 -4.85 -5.70
CA GLY A 166 -7.63 -4.24 -6.22
C GLY A 166 -7.82 -3.59 -7.59
N LEU A 167 -8.56 -4.24 -8.49
CA LEU A 167 -8.84 -3.71 -9.83
C LEU A 167 -9.72 -2.46 -9.77
N VAL A 168 -10.79 -2.46 -8.97
CA VAL A 168 -11.69 -1.29 -8.89
C VAL A 168 -11.02 -0.11 -8.19
N ILE A 169 -10.19 -0.36 -7.18
CA ILE A 169 -9.36 0.66 -6.52
C ILE A 169 -8.38 1.28 -7.52
N LYS A 170 -7.70 0.45 -8.32
CA LYS A 170 -6.79 0.93 -9.37
C LYS A 170 -7.51 1.83 -10.38
N LYS A 171 -8.65 1.37 -10.91
CA LYS A 171 -9.45 2.13 -11.88
C LYS A 171 -9.89 3.49 -11.34
N ILE A 172 -10.36 3.54 -10.09
CA ILE A 172 -10.74 4.81 -9.45
C ILE A 172 -9.53 5.73 -9.33
N ALA A 173 -8.38 5.21 -8.89
CA ALA A 173 -7.18 6.03 -8.75
C ALA A 173 -6.71 6.61 -10.11
N GLU A 174 -6.74 5.81 -11.17
CA GLU A 174 -6.42 6.25 -12.54
C GLU A 174 -7.39 7.33 -13.04
N LYS A 175 -8.68 7.16 -12.75
CA LYS A 175 -9.72 8.14 -13.08
C LYS A 175 -9.53 9.44 -12.29
N THR A 176 -9.23 9.35 -10.99
CA THR A 176 -8.91 10.52 -10.14
C THR A 176 -7.70 11.29 -10.68
N MET A 177 -6.62 10.61 -11.08
CA MET A 177 -5.45 11.29 -11.69
C MET A 177 -5.83 12.01 -12.98
N SER A 178 -6.64 11.38 -13.82
CA SER A 178 -7.09 11.98 -15.08
C SER A 178 -7.91 13.25 -14.85
N GLU A 179 -8.72 13.28 -13.78
CA GLU A 179 -9.47 14.46 -13.38
C GLU A 179 -8.59 15.55 -12.78
N VAL A 180 -7.60 15.20 -11.96
CA VAL A 180 -6.60 16.16 -11.47
C VAL A 180 -5.91 16.86 -12.64
N ILE A 181 -5.48 16.11 -13.66
CA ILE A 181 -4.87 16.67 -14.87
C ILE A 181 -5.84 17.62 -15.58
N ALA A 182 -7.12 17.25 -15.72
CA ALA A 182 -8.12 18.11 -16.34
C ALA A 182 -8.35 19.41 -15.54
N ILE A 183 -8.41 19.33 -14.20
CA ILE A 183 -8.58 20.48 -13.30
C ILE A 183 -7.39 21.44 -13.42
N GLU A 184 -6.16 20.92 -13.37
CA GLU A 184 -4.93 21.71 -13.51
C GLU A 184 -4.87 22.44 -14.86
N LEU A 185 -5.25 21.77 -15.96
CA LEU A 185 -5.32 22.40 -17.29
C LEU A 185 -6.39 23.49 -17.36
N SER A 186 -7.53 23.30 -16.67
CA SER A 186 -8.67 24.20 -16.73
C SER A 186 -8.53 25.48 -15.88
N HIS A 187 -7.44 25.64 -15.11
CA HIS A 187 -7.15 26.75 -14.21
C HIS A 187 -8.35 27.09 -13.31
N HIS A 188 -8.45 26.54 -12.09
CA HIS A 188 -9.13 27.10 -10.90
C HIS A 188 -9.39 25.98 -9.86
N SER A 189 -8.47 25.73 -8.93
CA SER A 189 -8.77 25.35 -7.52
C SER A 189 -7.49 24.95 -6.78
N GLY A 190 -7.01 25.82 -5.89
CA GLY A 190 -5.69 25.67 -5.24
C GLY A 190 -5.56 24.56 -4.17
N GLN A 191 -6.62 23.81 -3.87
CA GLN A 191 -6.59 22.81 -2.77
C GLN A 191 -7.12 21.41 -3.14
N ILE A 192 -7.94 21.28 -4.20
CA ILE A 192 -8.58 20.01 -4.54
C ILE A 192 -7.60 19.09 -5.29
N ALA A 193 -6.85 19.62 -6.25
CA ALA A 193 -5.91 18.83 -7.04
C ALA A 193 -4.82 18.14 -6.19
N PRO A 194 -4.15 18.82 -5.23
CA PRO A 194 -3.18 18.16 -4.34
C PRO A 194 -3.81 17.04 -3.48
N MET A 195 -5.02 17.27 -2.96
CA MET A 195 -5.76 16.30 -2.16
C MET A 195 -6.14 15.05 -2.97
N LEU A 196 -6.67 15.24 -4.17
CA LEU A 196 -7.04 14.16 -5.09
C LEU A 196 -5.81 13.42 -5.61
N MET A 197 -4.69 14.12 -5.84
CA MET A 197 -3.44 13.48 -6.22
C MET A 197 -2.89 12.60 -5.09
N ALA A 198 -2.94 13.07 -3.84
CA ALA A 198 -2.57 12.28 -2.67
C ALA A 198 -3.49 11.06 -2.48
N LEU A 199 -4.80 11.21 -2.71
CA LEU A 199 -5.76 10.12 -2.71
C LEU A 199 -5.40 9.08 -3.78
N ALA A 200 -5.19 9.52 -5.02
CA ALA A 200 -4.87 8.63 -6.13
C ALA A 200 -3.55 7.86 -5.88
N ALA A 201 -2.49 8.53 -5.43
CA ALA A 201 -1.23 7.88 -5.09
C ALA A 201 -1.39 6.80 -4.01
N ARG A 202 -2.19 7.10 -2.99
CA ARG A 202 -2.49 6.15 -1.90
C ARG A 202 -3.30 4.95 -2.41
N LEU A 203 -4.35 5.18 -3.19
CA LEU A 203 -5.17 4.12 -3.77
C LEU A 203 -4.38 3.24 -4.76
N ILE A 204 -3.46 3.82 -5.55
CA ILE A 204 -2.56 3.05 -6.41
C ILE A 204 -1.71 2.10 -5.57
N THR A 205 -1.12 2.59 -4.49
CA THR A 205 -0.30 1.75 -3.60
C THR A 205 -1.15 0.63 -2.99
N VAL A 206 -2.34 0.93 -2.46
CA VAL A 206 -3.28 -0.09 -1.95
C VAL A 206 -3.61 -1.13 -3.02
N SER A 207 -3.88 -0.71 -4.26
CA SER A 207 -4.18 -1.64 -5.36
C SER A 207 -3.02 -2.59 -5.66
N ARG A 208 -1.77 -2.11 -5.58
CA ARG A 208 -0.55 -2.92 -5.79
C ARG A 208 -0.29 -3.87 -4.62
N LEU A 209 -0.63 -3.47 -3.40
CA LEU A 209 -0.55 -4.36 -2.24
C LEU A 209 -1.50 -5.55 -2.38
N LEU A 210 -2.73 -5.29 -2.84
CA LEU A 210 -3.76 -6.30 -3.10
C LEU A 210 -3.49 -7.20 -4.32
N ASP A 211 -2.63 -6.77 -5.24
CA ASP A 211 -2.26 -7.57 -6.42
C ASP A 211 -1.24 -8.64 -6.05
N LYS A 212 -1.68 -9.90 -6.03
CA LYS A 212 -0.84 -11.08 -5.73
C LYS A 212 0.22 -11.33 -6.79
N ASN A 213 0.02 -10.84 -8.02
CA ASN A 213 0.96 -10.99 -9.13
C ASN A 213 1.94 -9.81 -9.22
N PHE A 214 1.76 -8.78 -8.39
CA PHE A 214 2.69 -7.66 -8.33
C PHE A 214 3.81 -7.97 -7.34
N ASP A 215 4.99 -8.30 -7.84
CA ASP A 215 6.24 -8.38 -7.08
C ASP A 215 7.11 -7.14 -7.39
N PRO A 216 7.46 -6.31 -6.40
CA PRO A 216 8.44 -5.24 -6.56
C PRO A 216 9.78 -5.70 -7.15
N GLY A 217 10.23 -6.94 -6.87
CA GLY A 217 11.49 -7.49 -7.36
C GLY A 217 11.54 -7.69 -8.87
N ASP A 218 10.42 -8.07 -9.50
CA ASP A 218 10.34 -8.22 -10.96
C ASP A 218 10.63 -6.89 -11.67
N ARG A 219 10.28 -5.76 -11.05
CA ARG A 219 10.56 -4.43 -11.60
C ARG A 219 12.04 -4.11 -11.69
N LEU A 220 12.84 -4.53 -10.70
CA LEU A 220 14.30 -4.32 -10.74
C LEU A 220 14.98 -5.21 -11.78
N LEU A 221 14.51 -6.44 -11.96
CA LEU A 221 15.01 -7.35 -13.00
C LEU A 221 14.83 -6.73 -14.39
N ILE A 222 13.60 -6.29 -14.71
CA ILE A 222 13.29 -5.64 -15.98
C ILE A 222 14.09 -4.34 -16.16
N ALA A 223 14.27 -3.56 -15.09
CA ALA A 223 15.06 -2.32 -15.16
C ALA A 223 16.54 -2.59 -15.45
N LYS A 224 17.12 -3.62 -14.82
CA LYS A 224 18.51 -4.06 -15.06
C LYS A 224 18.70 -4.56 -16.48
N GLU A 225 17.82 -5.43 -16.96
CA GLU A 225 17.86 -5.94 -18.34
C GLU A 225 17.87 -4.80 -19.36
N LYS A 226 16.99 -3.81 -19.21
CA LYS A 226 16.95 -2.63 -20.09
C LYS A 226 18.21 -1.75 -19.99
N MET A 227 18.80 -1.62 -18.80
CA MET A 227 20.05 -0.87 -18.62
C MET A 227 21.23 -1.58 -19.29
N ASP A 228 21.27 -2.91 -19.25
CA ASP A 228 22.31 -3.71 -19.89
C ASP A 228 22.15 -3.71 -21.42
N GLU A 229 20.91 -3.83 -21.94
CA GLU A 229 20.60 -3.70 -23.37
C GLU A 229 21.00 -2.33 -23.95
N SER A 230 20.76 -1.25 -23.20
CA SER A 230 21.12 0.11 -23.62
C SER A 230 22.61 0.42 -23.52
N ARG A 231 23.37 -0.34 -22.71
CA ARG A 231 24.84 -0.30 -22.70
C ARG A 231 25.44 -1.08 -23.87
N THR A 232 24.87 -2.23 -24.23
CA THR A 232 25.30 -2.99 -25.42
C THR A 232 24.97 -2.26 -26.72
N ASN A 233 23.86 -1.53 -26.81
CA ASN A 233 23.49 -0.76 -28.01
C ASN A 233 24.20 0.59 -28.15
N LYS A 234 24.90 1.07 -27.11
CA LYS A 234 25.75 2.28 -27.16
C LYS A 234 27.23 1.97 -27.39
N GLY A 235 27.58 0.70 -27.61
CA GLY A 235 28.89 0.32 -28.13
C GLY A 235 28.94 0.44 -29.65
N PHE A 236 29.03 1.68 -30.15
CA PHE A 236 29.51 2.03 -31.49
C PHE A 236 30.49 3.20 -31.35
#